data_AF-A0A7Z0TK05-F1
#
_entry.id   AF-A0A7Z0TK05-F1
#
_cell.length_a   1.000
_cell.length_b   1.000
_cell.length_c   1.000
_cell.angle_alpha   90.00
_cell.angle_beta   90.00
_cell.angle_gamma   90.00
#
_symmetry.space_group_name_H-M   'P 1'
#
loop_
_entity.id
_entity.type
_entity.pdbx_description
1 polymer ?
#
loop_
_entity_poly.entity_id
_entity_poly.type
_entity_poly.pdbx_seq_one_letter_code
_entity_poly.pdbx_strand_id
1 'polypeptide(L)'
;MTEDRARLALERLRSIDWADDAAAYEHANSRGLLMREFLRRTAAWARAHHVEPSWPFLDVVELVAPEVEVPADVAAEVEDALKGVAPSSLKETCRAAVRWAALVQSGFEAPAELPAEPYEPLLLMCERGGGYFVEEFIDLNGAMVRLGTVDSNLAAQPFLTLASTTLDALDAEGDITYYAKVSEGYPRSTPRGIVRRRVDEERTYDEAFTRNLRWESTEYLRRYELGHNDVDHVEISTVEAARFIESAITRLSGTG
;
A
#
# COMPACT_ATOMS: atom_id res chain seq x y z
N MET A 1 30.25 3.37 4.90
CA MET A 1 29.56 4.50 5.54
C MET A 1 28.11 4.09 5.63
N THR A 2 27.55 4.00 6.83
CA THR A 2 26.11 3.70 6.99
C THR A 2 25.33 4.88 6.41
N GLU A 3 24.40 4.60 5.51
CA GLU A 3 23.55 5.60 4.88
C GLU A 3 22.67 6.27 5.96
N ASP A 4 22.61 7.60 5.97
CA ASP A 4 21.80 8.37 6.91
C ASP A 4 20.31 8.18 6.55
N ARG A 5 19.62 7.32 7.31
CA ARG A 5 18.23 6.92 7.07
C ARG A 5 17.27 8.10 7.20
N ALA A 6 17.53 9.03 8.13
CA ALA A 6 16.71 10.23 8.26
C ALA A 6 16.84 11.13 7.04
N ARG A 7 18.07 11.27 6.49
CA ARG A 7 18.31 11.96 5.23
C ARG A 7 17.58 11.29 4.06
N LEU A 8 17.65 9.97 3.96
CA LEU A 8 16.94 9.23 2.91
C LEU A 8 15.42 9.45 2.97
N ALA A 9 14.84 9.41 4.17
CA ALA A 9 13.42 9.69 4.34
C ALA A 9 13.06 11.13 3.91
N LEU A 10 13.90 12.11 4.23
CA LEU A 10 13.75 13.48 3.74
C LEU A 10 13.84 13.58 2.21
N GLU A 11 14.79 12.91 1.58
CA GLU A 11 14.92 12.92 0.10
C GLU A 11 13.69 12.28 -0.58
N ARG A 12 13.12 11.23 0.01
CA ARG A 12 11.83 10.69 -0.43
C ARG A 12 10.74 11.76 -0.36
N LEU A 13 10.60 12.46 0.77
CA LEU A 13 9.61 13.53 0.92
C LEU A 13 9.77 14.65 -0.12
N ARG A 14 11.01 15.00 -0.48
CA ARG A 14 11.32 16.00 -1.52
C ARG A 14 10.96 15.56 -2.92
N SER A 15 11.01 14.26 -3.19
CA SER A 15 10.70 13.68 -4.50
C SER A 15 9.20 13.55 -4.77
N ILE A 16 8.36 13.67 -3.73
CA ILE A 16 6.90 13.58 -3.87
C ILE A 16 6.38 14.84 -4.59
N ASP A 17 5.70 14.63 -5.71
CA ASP A 17 4.85 15.65 -6.31
C ASP A 17 3.50 15.67 -5.59
N TRP A 18 3.34 16.64 -4.69
CA TRP A 18 2.13 16.78 -3.86
C TRP A 18 0.89 17.22 -4.64
N ALA A 19 1.04 17.65 -5.89
CA ALA A 19 -0.04 18.16 -6.73
C ALA A 19 -0.33 17.28 -7.96
N ASP A 20 0.27 16.09 -8.05
CA ASP A 20 0.07 15.16 -9.17
C ASP A 20 -1.23 14.36 -9.00
N ASP A 21 -2.36 15.04 -9.22
CA ASP A 21 -3.68 14.41 -9.19
C ASP A 21 -3.81 13.32 -10.27
N ALA A 22 -3.14 13.46 -11.43
CA ALA A 22 -3.19 12.47 -12.49
C ALA A 22 -2.59 11.14 -12.02
N ALA A 23 -1.39 11.17 -11.41
CA ALA A 23 -0.80 9.98 -10.80
C ALA A 23 -1.68 9.43 -9.67
N ALA A 24 -2.36 10.28 -8.89
CA ALA A 24 -3.25 9.84 -7.83
C ALA A 24 -4.43 8.99 -8.37
N TYR A 25 -5.03 9.42 -9.49
CA TYR A 25 -6.08 8.65 -10.18
C TYR A 25 -5.55 7.37 -10.82
N GLU A 26 -4.40 7.43 -11.51
CA GLU A 26 -3.78 6.27 -12.16
C GLU A 26 -3.43 5.18 -11.14
N HIS A 27 -3.03 5.57 -9.92
CA HIS A 27 -2.65 4.67 -8.84
C HIS A 27 -3.74 4.46 -7.77
N ALA A 28 -5.00 4.76 -8.07
CA ALA A 28 -6.08 4.77 -7.07
C ALA A 28 -6.20 3.46 -6.27
N ASN A 29 -6.04 2.30 -6.93
CA ASN A 29 -6.18 1.00 -6.29
C ASN A 29 -5.05 0.74 -5.28
N SER A 30 -3.80 0.91 -5.71
CA SER A 30 -2.63 0.71 -4.85
C SER A 30 -2.59 1.74 -3.72
N ARG A 31 -2.90 3.02 -3.98
CA ARG A 31 -3.00 4.07 -2.94
C ARG A 31 -4.02 3.70 -1.87
N GLY A 32 -5.19 3.20 -2.26
CA GLY A 32 -6.21 2.73 -1.32
C GLY A 32 -5.78 1.52 -0.48
N LEU A 33 -5.00 0.59 -1.05
CA LEU A 33 -4.45 -0.55 -0.29
C LEU A 33 -3.37 -0.11 0.69
N LEU A 34 -2.47 0.77 0.25
CA LEU A 34 -1.39 1.33 1.06
C LEU A 34 -1.91 2.15 2.24
N MET A 35 -2.93 2.99 2.04
CA MET A 35 -3.58 3.72 3.13
C MET A 35 -4.21 2.75 4.15
N ARG A 36 -4.93 1.72 3.72
CA ARG A 36 -5.49 0.72 4.64
C ARG A 36 -4.42 -0.03 5.42
N GLU A 37 -3.29 -0.33 4.78
CA GLU A 37 -2.16 -0.97 5.45
C GLU A 37 -1.47 -0.04 6.44
N PHE A 38 -1.29 1.25 6.12
CA PHE A 38 -0.84 2.26 7.08
C PHE A 38 -1.75 2.31 8.32
N LEU A 39 -3.06 2.46 8.09
CA LEU A 39 -4.09 2.48 9.14
C LEU A 39 -4.02 1.23 10.03
N ARG A 40 -3.89 0.04 9.42
CA ARG A 40 -3.73 -1.22 10.16
C ARG A 40 -2.44 -1.26 10.97
N ARG A 41 -1.31 -0.84 10.38
CA ARG A 41 -0.01 -0.88 11.05
C ARG A 41 0.02 0.06 12.25
N THR A 42 -0.46 1.29 12.10
CA THR A 42 -0.53 2.25 13.22
C THR A 42 -1.58 1.87 14.26
N ALA A 43 -2.65 1.15 13.87
CA ALA A 43 -3.63 0.61 14.83
C ALA A 43 -3.00 -0.45 15.76
N ALA A 44 -2.05 -1.24 15.25
CA ALA A 44 -1.32 -2.21 16.06
C ALA A 44 -0.48 -1.51 17.14
N TRP A 45 0.24 -0.45 16.75
CA TRP A 45 0.99 0.40 17.67
C TRP A 45 0.09 1.11 18.68
N ALA A 46 -1.01 1.72 18.23
CA ALA A 46 -1.93 2.42 19.12
C ALA A 46 -2.51 1.49 20.21
N ARG A 47 -2.89 0.26 19.85
CA ARG A 47 -3.41 -0.73 20.81
C ARG A 47 -2.33 -1.26 21.75
N ALA A 48 -1.11 -1.48 21.26
CA ALA A 48 -0.01 -1.97 22.09
C ALA A 48 0.39 -0.96 23.18
N HIS A 49 0.18 0.34 22.93
CA HIS A 49 0.50 1.43 23.85
C HIS A 49 -0.73 2.05 24.55
N HIS A 50 -1.94 1.50 24.34
CA HIS A 50 -3.19 2.01 24.92
C HIS A 50 -3.49 3.48 24.61
N VAL A 51 -3.21 3.89 23.36
CA VAL A 51 -3.43 5.25 22.85
C VAL A 51 -4.38 5.26 21.65
N GLU A 52 -5.37 4.37 21.64
CA GLU A 52 -6.39 4.26 20.59
C GLU A 52 -7.09 5.59 20.25
N PRO A 53 -7.39 6.51 21.21
CA PRO A 53 -7.97 7.81 20.89
C PRO A 53 -7.09 8.75 20.04
N SER A 54 -5.78 8.49 19.96
CA SER A 54 -4.81 9.27 19.18
C SER A 54 -4.56 8.69 17.77
N TRP A 55 -5.16 7.55 17.45
CA TRP A 55 -5.10 6.94 16.13
C TRP A 55 -5.95 7.73 15.12
N PRO A 56 -5.56 7.86 13.83
CA PRO A 56 -4.52 7.11 13.11
C PRO A 56 -3.17 7.82 12.90
N PHE A 57 -3.11 9.13 13.10
CA PHE A 57 -1.98 9.98 12.71
C PHE A 57 -1.05 10.24 13.90
N LEU A 58 -0.53 9.17 14.50
CA LEU A 58 0.35 9.25 15.67
C LEU A 58 1.84 9.20 15.32
N ASP A 59 2.65 9.84 16.15
CA ASP A 59 4.10 9.63 16.19
C ASP A 59 4.41 8.41 17.09
N VAL A 60 4.73 7.28 16.47
CA VAL A 60 5.08 6.04 17.17
C VAL A 60 6.40 6.20 17.90
N VAL A 61 7.33 7.03 17.40
CA VAL A 61 8.61 7.26 18.08
C VAL A 61 8.39 7.94 19.43
N GLU A 62 7.43 8.85 19.53
CA GLU A 62 7.06 9.48 20.80
C GLU A 62 6.59 8.45 21.85
N LEU A 63 6.04 7.32 21.42
CA LEU A 63 5.57 6.25 22.32
C LEU A 63 6.68 5.31 22.79
N VAL A 64 7.70 5.08 21.95
CA VAL A 64 8.71 4.02 22.18
C VAL A 64 10.08 4.57 22.57
N ALA A 65 10.42 5.78 22.12
CA ALA A 65 11.73 6.38 22.27
C ALA A 65 11.65 7.91 22.08
N PRO A 66 10.94 8.63 22.98
CA PRO A 66 10.75 10.08 22.87
C PRO A 66 12.06 10.87 22.89
N GLU A 67 13.14 10.30 23.42
CA GLU A 67 14.48 10.87 23.43
C GLU A 67 15.18 10.88 22.06
N VAL A 68 14.63 10.19 21.06
CA VAL A 68 15.20 10.21 19.70
C VAL A 68 14.95 11.56 19.05
N GLU A 69 16.06 12.23 18.77
CA GLU A 69 16.10 13.51 18.07
C GLU A 69 16.54 13.31 16.61
N VAL A 70 15.88 14.04 15.70
CA VAL A 70 16.32 14.20 14.32
C VAL A 70 17.37 15.33 14.30
N PRO A 71 18.49 15.19 13.56
CA PRO A 71 19.47 16.27 13.42
C PRO A 71 18.81 17.60 13.02
N ALA A 72 19.21 18.70 13.64
CA ALA A 72 18.53 20.00 13.51
C ALA A 72 18.49 20.52 12.06
N ASP A 73 19.51 20.21 11.26
CA ASP A 73 19.54 20.50 9.82
C ASP A 73 18.47 19.70 9.07
N VAL A 74 18.36 18.39 9.32
CA VAL A 74 17.32 17.54 8.73
C VAL A 74 15.93 18.02 9.15
N ALA A 75 15.73 18.31 10.43
CA ALA A 75 14.44 18.78 10.93
C ALA A 75 14.00 20.08 10.24
N ALA A 76 14.91 21.04 10.07
CA ALA A 76 14.61 22.28 9.35
C ALA A 76 14.28 22.03 7.87
N GLU A 77 15.02 21.12 7.22
CA GLU A 77 14.79 20.75 5.82
C GLU A 77 13.47 19.99 5.63
N VAL A 78 13.03 19.19 6.60
CA VAL A 78 11.71 18.54 6.59
C VAL A 78 10.60 19.58 6.64
N GLU A 79 10.71 20.61 7.48
CA GLU A 79 9.72 21.70 7.53
C GLU A 79 9.61 22.44 6.21
N ASP A 80 10.74 22.67 5.54
CA ASP A 80 10.76 23.31 4.22
C ASP A 80 10.12 22.41 3.15
N ALA A 81 10.44 21.11 3.13
CA ALA A 81 9.86 20.14 2.21
C ALA A 81 8.33 19.97 2.39
N LEU A 82 7.83 20.13 3.62
CA LEU A 82 6.40 20.04 3.95
C LEU A 82 5.66 21.38 3.89
N LYS A 83 6.31 22.43 3.40
CA LYS A 83 5.69 23.74 3.24
C LYS A 83 4.58 23.66 2.19
N GLY A 84 3.39 24.13 2.55
CA GLY A 84 2.22 24.08 1.66
C GLY A 84 1.52 22.72 1.58
N VAL A 85 2.12 21.64 2.10
CA VAL A 85 1.43 20.35 2.21
C VAL A 85 0.20 20.50 3.11
N ALA A 86 -0.87 19.77 2.82
CA ALA A 86 -2.05 19.67 3.66
C ALA A 86 -2.56 18.22 3.59
N PRO A 87 -3.30 17.74 4.61
CA PRO A 87 -3.65 18.39 5.88
C PRO A 87 -2.48 18.40 6.89
N SER A 88 -2.70 19.01 8.06
CA SER A 88 -1.71 19.01 9.16
C SER A 88 -1.31 17.59 9.60
N SER A 89 -2.27 16.66 9.61
CA SER A 89 -2.01 15.26 9.98
C SER A 89 -1.05 14.56 9.02
N LEU A 90 -1.07 14.90 7.73
CA LEU A 90 -0.08 14.39 6.78
C LEU A 90 1.32 14.90 7.12
N LYS A 91 1.47 16.17 7.47
CA LYS A 91 2.77 16.72 7.91
C LYS A 91 3.28 16.04 9.17
N GLU A 92 2.41 15.90 10.16
CA GLU A 92 2.73 15.22 11.43
C GLU A 92 3.22 13.80 11.16
N THR A 93 2.53 13.07 10.27
CA THR A 93 2.91 11.70 9.94
C THR A 93 4.21 11.63 9.13
N CYS A 94 4.45 12.56 8.19
CA CYS A 94 5.73 12.66 7.48
C CYS A 94 6.90 12.96 8.42
N ARG A 95 6.72 13.85 9.42
CA ARG A 95 7.74 14.08 10.46
C ARG A 95 8.01 12.83 11.28
N ALA A 96 6.94 12.14 11.69
CA ALA A 96 7.06 10.89 12.44
C ALA A 96 7.78 9.81 11.61
N ALA A 97 7.58 9.76 10.29
CA ALA A 97 8.30 8.86 9.39
C ALA A 97 9.80 9.15 9.35
N VAL A 98 10.21 10.42 9.28
CA VAL A 98 11.64 10.82 9.33
C VAL A 98 12.23 10.51 10.70
N ARG A 99 11.50 10.79 11.80
CA ARG A 99 11.92 10.45 13.16
C ARG A 99 12.06 8.94 13.35
N TRP A 100 11.15 8.14 12.76
CA TRP A 100 11.24 6.68 12.76
C TRP A 100 12.49 6.19 12.04
N ALA A 101 12.85 6.80 10.91
CA ALA A 101 14.08 6.48 10.21
C ALA A 101 15.33 6.76 11.06
N ALA A 102 15.33 7.85 11.84
CA ALA A 102 16.39 8.15 12.81
C ALA A 102 16.45 7.12 13.96
N LEU A 103 15.30 6.70 14.49
CA LEU A 103 15.19 5.64 15.51
C LEU A 103 15.74 4.31 14.99
N VAL A 104 15.38 3.90 13.77
CA VAL A 104 15.87 2.66 13.17
C VAL A 104 17.37 2.74 12.85
N GLN A 105 17.92 3.94 12.61
CA GLN A 105 19.37 4.14 12.47
C GLN A 105 20.12 4.04 13.81
N SER A 106 19.48 4.34 14.94
CA SER A 106 20.10 4.18 16.26
C SER A 106 20.16 2.73 16.75
N GLY A 107 19.61 1.79 15.96
CA GLY A 107 19.62 0.35 16.25
C GLY A 107 18.35 -0.16 16.92
N PHE A 108 17.27 0.61 16.91
CA PHE A 108 15.98 0.12 17.39
C PHE A 108 15.44 -1.02 16.53
N GLU A 109 15.01 -2.09 17.19
CA GLU A 109 14.29 -3.21 16.59
C GLU A 109 12.88 -3.24 17.18
N ALA A 110 11.86 -3.18 16.31
CA ALA A 110 10.48 -3.28 16.75
C ALA A 110 10.19 -4.66 17.37
N PRO A 111 9.31 -4.75 18.38
CA PRO A 111 8.85 -6.04 18.89
C PRO A 111 8.29 -6.93 17.76
N ALA A 112 8.54 -8.24 17.82
CA ALA A 112 8.18 -9.17 16.75
C ALA A 112 6.67 -9.22 16.45
N GLU A 113 5.84 -8.88 17.45
CA GLU A 113 4.38 -8.83 17.33
C GLU A 113 3.89 -7.54 16.64
N LEU A 114 4.76 -6.54 16.47
CA LEU A 114 4.42 -5.24 15.91
C LEU A 114 5.01 -5.03 14.51
N PRO A 115 4.31 -4.28 13.63
CA PRO A 115 4.86 -3.95 12.32
C PRO A 115 6.11 -3.08 12.43
N ALA A 116 7.23 -3.55 11.86
CA ALA A 116 8.53 -2.88 11.92
C ALA A 116 8.61 -1.57 11.13
N GLU A 117 7.74 -1.37 10.15
CA GLU A 117 7.71 -0.18 9.29
C GLU A 117 6.31 0.41 9.27
N PRO A 118 5.90 1.15 10.33
CA PRO A 118 4.54 1.68 10.43
C PRO A 118 4.22 2.72 9.34
N TYR A 119 5.22 3.49 8.90
CA TYR A 119 5.03 4.61 7.98
C TYR A 119 5.31 4.29 6.51
N GLU A 120 5.95 3.16 6.21
CA GLU A 120 6.33 2.81 4.84
C GLU A 120 5.14 2.77 3.86
N PRO A 121 3.97 2.19 4.22
CA PRO A 121 2.83 2.23 3.32
C PRO A 121 2.34 3.67 3.02
N LEU A 122 2.43 4.59 3.98
CA LEU A 122 2.03 5.97 3.74
C LEU A 122 3.01 6.71 2.82
N LEU A 123 4.31 6.51 3.00
CA LEU A 123 5.32 7.12 2.13
C LEU A 123 5.15 6.63 0.69
N LEU A 124 5.01 5.32 0.49
CA LEU A 124 4.75 4.73 -0.83
C LEU A 124 3.42 5.21 -1.42
N MET A 125 2.39 5.42 -0.61
CA MET A 125 1.14 5.99 -1.08
C MET A 125 1.39 7.40 -1.63
N CYS A 126 2.11 8.24 -0.88
CA CYS A 126 2.39 9.61 -1.28
C CYS A 126 3.28 9.71 -2.52
N GLU A 127 4.26 8.82 -2.67
CA GLU A 127 5.11 8.71 -3.87
C GLU A 127 4.32 8.37 -5.14
N ARG A 128 3.08 7.91 -5.02
CA ARG A 128 2.20 7.50 -6.12
C ARG A 128 1.12 8.53 -6.47
N GLY A 129 1.29 9.79 -6.09
CA GLY A 129 0.34 10.86 -6.45
C GLY A 129 -0.04 11.77 -5.27
N GLY A 130 0.93 12.11 -4.42
CA GLY A 130 0.75 13.12 -3.38
C GLY A 130 -0.12 12.68 -2.21
N GLY A 131 -0.70 13.67 -1.52
CA GLY A 131 -1.29 13.52 -0.19
C GLY A 131 -2.69 12.92 -0.14
N TYR A 132 -3.42 13.26 0.92
CA TYR A 132 -4.81 12.87 1.15
C TYR A 132 -5.56 14.02 1.83
N PHE A 133 -6.88 13.99 1.85
CA PHE A 133 -7.71 14.85 2.69
C PHE A 133 -8.52 14.02 3.68
N VAL A 134 -8.88 14.60 4.83
CA VAL A 134 -9.66 13.91 5.87
C VAL A 134 -10.96 14.66 6.09
N GLU A 135 -12.06 14.02 5.71
CA GLU A 135 -13.42 14.49 5.95
C GLU A 135 -14.23 13.35 6.60
N GLU A 136 -15.40 12.98 6.05
CA GLU A 136 -16.11 11.75 6.42
C GLU A 136 -15.29 10.50 6.04
N PHE A 137 -14.54 10.60 4.93
CA PHE A 137 -13.62 9.60 4.42
C PHE A 137 -12.22 10.20 4.33
N ILE A 138 -11.22 9.32 4.24
CA ILE A 138 -9.89 9.72 3.78
C ILE A 138 -9.93 9.70 2.24
N ASP A 139 -9.91 10.88 1.64
CA ASP A 139 -9.88 11.07 0.19
C ASP A 139 -8.44 11.06 -0.29
N LEU A 140 -8.13 10.18 -1.25
CA LEU A 140 -6.82 9.99 -1.84
C LEU A 140 -6.71 10.57 -3.26
N ASN A 141 -7.65 11.43 -3.68
CA ASN A 141 -7.77 11.97 -5.04
C ASN A 141 -7.90 10.85 -6.08
N GLY A 142 -8.97 10.06 -5.98
CA GLY A 142 -9.24 8.92 -6.87
C GLY A 142 -9.68 7.65 -6.14
N ALA A 143 -9.45 7.58 -4.83
CA ALA A 143 -9.95 6.53 -3.96
C ALA A 143 -10.41 7.08 -2.61
N MET A 144 -11.54 6.57 -2.13
CA MET A 144 -12.09 6.92 -0.82
C MET A 144 -11.88 5.76 0.16
N VAL A 145 -11.21 6.03 1.27
CA VAL A 145 -10.95 5.04 2.33
C VAL A 145 -11.75 5.40 3.58
N ARG A 146 -12.53 4.45 4.10
CA ARG A 146 -13.16 4.59 5.41
C ARG A 146 -12.09 4.50 6.50
N LEU A 147 -12.09 5.49 7.40
CA LEU A 147 -11.21 5.48 8.56
C LEU A 147 -11.47 4.24 9.45
N GLY A 148 -12.72 4.00 9.83
CA GLY A 148 -13.09 2.84 10.66
C GLY A 148 -12.63 2.97 12.11
N THR A 149 -12.50 1.84 12.81
CA THR A 149 -12.00 1.76 14.18
C THR A 149 -10.66 1.02 14.23
N VAL A 150 -9.95 1.13 15.35
CA VAL A 150 -8.75 0.33 15.62
C VAL A 150 -9.05 -1.16 15.41
N ASP A 151 -10.10 -1.69 16.03
CA ASP A 151 -10.49 -3.10 15.92
C ASP A 151 -10.81 -3.52 14.47
N SER A 152 -11.56 -2.69 13.72
CA SER A 152 -11.90 -3.04 12.34
C SER A 152 -10.67 -3.08 11.43
N ASN A 153 -9.71 -2.16 11.64
CA ASN A 153 -8.48 -2.14 10.86
C ASN A 153 -7.60 -3.34 11.20
N LEU A 154 -7.55 -3.75 12.47
CA LEU A 154 -6.75 -4.89 12.91
C LEU A 154 -7.34 -6.24 12.50
N ALA A 155 -8.66 -6.32 12.35
CA ALA A 155 -9.34 -7.48 11.79
C ALA A 155 -9.16 -7.60 10.26
N ALA A 156 -8.77 -6.50 9.58
CA ALA A 156 -8.56 -6.51 8.14
C ALA A 156 -7.35 -7.38 7.76
N GLN A 157 -7.44 -8.01 6.59
CA GLN A 157 -6.37 -8.85 6.08
C GLN A 157 -5.13 -8.00 5.76
N PRO A 158 -3.93 -8.35 6.26
CA PRO A 158 -2.71 -7.58 5.98
C PRO A 158 -2.37 -7.52 4.49
N PHE A 159 -1.95 -6.35 4.04
CA PHE A 159 -1.37 -6.18 2.71
C PHE A 159 0.15 -6.29 2.82
N LEU A 160 0.67 -7.45 2.41
CA LEU A 160 2.05 -7.87 2.72
C LEU A 160 3.09 -7.44 1.69
N THR A 161 2.67 -7.01 0.49
CA THR A 161 3.60 -6.57 -0.56
C THR A 161 3.61 -5.05 -0.63
N LEU A 162 4.81 -4.49 -0.64
CA LEU A 162 5.06 -3.07 -0.87
C LEU A 162 5.94 -2.85 -2.11
N ALA A 163 6.16 -3.90 -2.91
CA ALA A 163 7.00 -3.84 -4.09
C ALA A 163 6.32 -3.03 -5.20
N SER A 164 7.03 -2.05 -5.77
CA SER A 164 6.51 -1.17 -6.82
C SER A 164 5.90 -1.96 -7.99
N THR A 165 6.59 -2.99 -8.47
CA THR A 165 6.11 -3.84 -9.59
C THR A 165 4.77 -4.52 -9.31
N THR A 166 4.50 -4.86 -8.05
CA THR A 166 3.22 -5.47 -7.66
C THR A 166 2.15 -4.41 -7.51
N LEU A 167 2.48 -3.25 -6.93
CA LEU A 167 1.56 -2.11 -6.84
C LEU A 167 1.13 -1.64 -8.24
N ASP A 168 2.09 -1.49 -9.16
CA ASP A 168 1.84 -1.11 -10.56
C ASP A 168 0.94 -2.13 -11.27
N ALA A 169 1.08 -3.42 -10.97
CA ALA A 169 0.23 -4.45 -11.53
C ALA A 169 -1.20 -4.44 -10.94
N LEU A 170 -1.44 -3.83 -9.77
CA LEU A 170 -2.77 -3.72 -9.19
C LEU A 170 -3.56 -2.52 -9.72
N ASP A 171 -2.85 -1.56 -10.29
CA ASP A 171 -3.46 -0.35 -10.85
C ASP A 171 -3.96 -0.58 -12.28
N ALA A 172 -5.10 0.04 -12.56
CA ALA A 172 -5.71 0.21 -13.86
C ALA A 172 -7.02 0.99 -13.68
N GLU A 173 -7.46 1.60 -14.78
CA GLU A 173 -8.75 2.30 -14.85
C GLU A 173 -9.94 1.33 -14.70
N GLY A 174 -11.03 1.85 -14.16
CA GLY A 174 -12.31 1.15 -14.01
C GLY A 174 -12.40 0.23 -12.79
N ASP A 175 -13.60 -0.30 -12.59
CA ASP A 175 -13.88 -1.26 -11.51
C ASP A 175 -13.23 -2.61 -11.84
N ILE A 176 -12.41 -3.13 -10.91
CA ILE A 176 -11.65 -4.36 -11.12
C ILE A 176 -12.18 -5.50 -10.25
N THR A 177 -12.54 -6.62 -10.88
CA THR A 177 -12.80 -7.90 -10.21
C THR A 177 -11.70 -8.91 -10.55
N TYR A 178 -11.12 -9.54 -9.53
CA TYR A 178 -10.06 -10.54 -9.70
C TYR A 178 -10.59 -11.95 -9.55
N TYR A 179 -10.06 -12.87 -10.35
CA TYR A 179 -10.40 -14.30 -10.29
C TYR A 179 -9.16 -15.18 -10.30
N ALA A 180 -9.15 -16.19 -9.45
CA ALA A 180 -8.17 -17.26 -9.43
C ALA A 180 -8.63 -18.42 -10.32
N LYS A 181 -7.79 -18.85 -11.26
CA LYS A 181 -8.02 -20.06 -12.06
C LYS A 181 -7.67 -21.29 -11.21
N VAL A 182 -8.67 -22.10 -10.88
CA VAL A 182 -8.56 -23.26 -9.99
C VAL A 182 -8.81 -24.56 -10.74
N SER A 183 -8.13 -25.62 -10.32
CA SER A 183 -8.29 -26.97 -10.85
C SER A 183 -7.71 -27.98 -9.86
N GLU A 184 -7.84 -29.27 -10.14
CA GLU A 184 -7.16 -30.31 -9.36
C GLU A 184 -5.65 -30.02 -9.28
N GLY A 185 -5.09 -30.00 -8.07
CA GLY A 185 -3.69 -29.61 -7.81
C GLY A 185 -3.40 -28.10 -7.77
N TYR A 186 -4.37 -27.24 -8.10
CA TYR A 186 -4.25 -25.78 -8.09
C TYR A 186 -5.43 -25.13 -7.36
N PRO A 187 -5.46 -25.18 -6.01
CA PRO A 187 -6.53 -24.58 -5.21
C PRO A 187 -6.46 -23.04 -5.20
N ARG A 188 -7.48 -22.36 -4.66
CA ARG A 188 -7.51 -20.89 -4.49
C ARG A 188 -6.27 -20.32 -3.81
N SER A 189 -5.67 -21.05 -2.86
CA SER A 189 -4.46 -20.63 -2.15
C SER A 189 -3.18 -20.72 -2.99
N THR A 190 -3.19 -21.48 -4.10
CA THR A 190 -2.06 -21.63 -5.02
C THR A 190 -2.60 -21.84 -6.43
N PRO A 191 -3.25 -20.82 -7.01
CA PRO A 191 -3.99 -20.99 -8.24
C PRO A 191 -3.04 -21.14 -9.44
N ARG A 192 -3.56 -21.67 -10.54
CA ARG A 192 -2.78 -21.91 -11.75
C ARG A 192 -2.40 -20.60 -12.48
N GLY A 193 -3.18 -19.55 -12.24
CA GLY A 193 -3.04 -18.21 -12.77
C GLY A 193 -4.17 -17.33 -12.24
N ILE A 194 -4.08 -16.02 -12.46
CA ILE A 194 -5.17 -15.09 -12.16
C ILE A 194 -5.59 -14.36 -13.43
N VAL A 195 -6.87 -13.99 -13.47
CA VAL A 195 -7.45 -13.08 -14.46
C VAL A 195 -8.13 -11.94 -13.73
N ARG A 196 -8.25 -10.79 -14.38
CA ARG A 196 -9.08 -9.69 -13.89
C ARG A 196 -10.06 -9.28 -14.97
N ARG A 197 -11.23 -8.82 -14.53
CA ARG A 197 -12.21 -8.10 -15.36
C ARG A 197 -12.19 -6.65 -14.93
N ARG A 198 -12.01 -5.74 -15.88
CA ARG A 198 -12.16 -4.29 -15.67
C ARG A 198 -13.41 -3.79 -16.36
N VAL A 199 -14.17 -2.94 -15.69
CA VAL A 199 -15.34 -2.26 -16.24
C VAL A 199 -15.09 -0.76 -16.20
N ASP A 200 -15.02 -0.14 -17.37
CA ASP A 200 -14.75 1.29 -17.52
C ASP A 200 -15.65 1.87 -18.62
N GLU A 201 -16.40 2.94 -18.32
CA GLU A 201 -17.35 3.60 -19.22
C GLU A 201 -18.16 2.61 -20.11
N GLU A 202 -18.77 1.59 -19.48
CA GLU A 202 -19.54 0.50 -20.12
C GLU A 202 -18.75 -0.51 -20.97
N ARG A 203 -17.43 -0.36 -21.07
CA ARG A 203 -16.54 -1.33 -21.71
C ARG A 203 -16.01 -2.33 -20.69
N THR A 204 -15.99 -3.60 -21.10
CA THR A 204 -15.44 -4.70 -20.30
C THR A 204 -14.13 -5.18 -20.92
N TYR A 205 -13.09 -5.27 -20.09
CA TYR A 205 -11.78 -5.77 -20.47
C TYR A 205 -11.41 -6.96 -19.60
N ASP A 206 -11.26 -8.12 -20.24
CA ASP A 206 -10.77 -9.33 -19.56
C ASP A 206 -9.26 -9.47 -19.82
N GLU A 207 -8.49 -9.59 -18.74
CA GLU A 207 -7.03 -9.64 -18.79
C GLU A 207 -6.49 -10.82 -17.95
N ALA A 208 -5.44 -11.47 -18.41
CA ALA A 208 -4.73 -12.52 -17.68
C ALA A 208 -3.35 -12.01 -17.25
N PHE A 209 -2.94 -12.29 -16.01
CA PHE A 209 -1.58 -12.02 -15.58
C PHE A 209 -0.67 -13.14 -16.07
N THR A 210 0.22 -12.81 -17.01
CA THR A 210 0.99 -13.82 -17.74
C THR A 210 2.40 -14.02 -17.16
N ARG A 211 3.13 -15.00 -17.69
CA ARG A 211 4.53 -15.24 -17.34
C ARG A 211 5.47 -14.10 -17.76
N ASN A 212 4.99 -13.16 -18.58
CA ASN A 212 5.71 -11.94 -18.93
C ASN A 212 5.59 -10.86 -17.84
N LEU A 213 5.01 -11.18 -16.68
CA LEU A 213 4.82 -10.29 -15.53
C LEU A 213 4.00 -9.04 -15.87
N ARG A 214 3.00 -9.21 -16.74
CA ARG A 214 2.06 -8.16 -17.14
C ARG A 214 0.67 -8.72 -17.44
N TRP A 215 -0.31 -7.85 -17.36
CA TRP A 215 -1.67 -8.10 -17.82
C TRP A 215 -1.73 -8.10 -19.35
N GLU A 216 -2.30 -9.15 -19.93
CA GLU A 216 -2.55 -9.27 -21.36
C GLU A 216 -4.01 -9.59 -21.61
N SER A 217 -4.60 -9.04 -22.67
CA SER A 217 -6.00 -9.30 -23.04
C SER A 217 -6.26 -10.81 -23.19
N THR A 218 -7.40 -11.26 -22.70
CA THR A 218 -7.81 -12.67 -22.76
C THR A 218 -9.29 -12.80 -23.07
N GLU A 219 -9.69 -13.89 -23.72
CA GLU A 219 -11.10 -14.25 -23.88
C GLU A 219 -11.57 -15.26 -22.82
N TYR A 220 -10.76 -15.56 -21.81
CA TYR A 220 -11.02 -16.66 -20.88
C TYR A 220 -12.39 -16.55 -20.18
N LEU A 221 -12.71 -15.41 -19.55
CA LEU A 221 -13.95 -15.26 -18.80
C LEU A 221 -15.17 -15.30 -19.74
N ARG A 222 -15.10 -14.58 -20.87
CA ARG A 222 -16.13 -14.65 -21.92
C ARG A 222 -16.37 -16.08 -22.43
N ARG A 223 -15.33 -16.87 -22.65
CA ARG A 223 -15.47 -18.27 -23.10
C ARG A 223 -16.07 -19.17 -22.02
N TYR A 224 -15.72 -18.92 -20.76
CA TYR A 224 -16.30 -19.62 -19.62
C TYR A 224 -17.82 -19.34 -19.52
N GLU A 225 -18.24 -18.08 -19.69
CA GLU A 225 -19.67 -17.72 -19.76
C GLU A 225 -20.43 -18.42 -20.91
N LEU A 226 -19.73 -18.76 -22.00
CA LEU A 226 -20.25 -19.52 -23.13
C LEU A 226 -20.21 -21.05 -22.92
N GLY A 227 -19.78 -21.52 -21.75
CA GLY A 227 -19.75 -22.93 -21.36
C GLY A 227 -18.42 -23.66 -21.62
N HIS A 228 -17.35 -22.95 -22.00
CA HIS A 228 -16.02 -23.54 -22.12
C HIS A 228 -15.31 -23.59 -20.75
N ASN A 229 -15.75 -24.52 -19.91
CA ASN A 229 -15.41 -24.56 -18.48
C ASN A 229 -14.30 -25.58 -18.15
N ASP A 230 -13.33 -25.75 -19.06
CA ASP A 230 -12.22 -26.72 -18.89
C ASP A 230 -11.35 -26.42 -17.65
N VAL A 231 -11.32 -25.16 -17.22
CA VAL A 231 -10.64 -24.70 -16.01
C VAL A 231 -11.60 -23.79 -15.26
N ASP A 232 -11.87 -24.11 -14.01
CA ASP A 232 -12.77 -23.33 -13.17
C ASP A 232 -12.09 -22.06 -12.62
N HIS A 233 -12.88 -21.10 -12.15
CA HIS A 233 -12.37 -19.93 -11.47
C HIS A 233 -13.24 -19.52 -10.30
N VAL A 234 -12.63 -18.84 -9.34
CA VAL A 234 -13.31 -18.25 -8.19
C VAL A 234 -12.88 -16.80 -8.05
N GLU A 235 -13.82 -15.94 -7.66
CA GLU A 235 -13.51 -14.56 -7.31
C GLU A 235 -12.59 -14.52 -6.08
N ILE A 236 -11.60 -13.63 -6.13
CA ILE A 236 -10.60 -13.42 -5.08
C ILE A 236 -10.50 -11.94 -4.74
N SER A 237 -10.06 -11.64 -3.52
CA SER A 237 -9.81 -10.26 -3.11
C SER A 237 -8.58 -9.68 -3.80
N THR A 238 -8.50 -8.34 -3.85
CA THR A 238 -7.31 -7.64 -4.34
C THR A 238 -6.04 -8.04 -3.56
N VAL A 239 -6.16 -8.31 -2.26
CA VAL A 239 -5.02 -8.75 -1.43
C VAL A 239 -4.57 -10.17 -1.82
N GLU A 240 -5.49 -11.06 -2.16
CA GLU A 240 -5.16 -12.39 -2.71
C GLU A 240 -4.50 -12.29 -4.09
N ALA A 241 -5.00 -11.41 -4.96
CA ALA A 241 -4.40 -11.15 -6.26
C ALA A 241 -2.96 -10.61 -6.11
N ALA A 242 -2.74 -9.65 -5.21
CA ALA A 242 -1.43 -9.09 -4.92
C ALA A 242 -0.42 -10.14 -4.45
N ARG A 243 -0.83 -11.06 -3.56
CA ARG A 243 0.04 -12.17 -3.12
C ARG A 243 0.43 -13.08 -4.28
N PHE A 244 -0.50 -13.35 -5.20
CA PHE A 244 -0.18 -14.15 -6.38
C PHE A 244 0.81 -13.43 -7.30
N ILE A 245 0.57 -12.15 -7.58
CA ILE A 245 1.44 -11.32 -8.43
C ILE A 245 2.85 -11.26 -7.87
N GLU A 246 2.99 -10.92 -6.58
CA GLU A 246 4.27 -10.88 -5.88
C GLU A 246 5.00 -12.22 -6.02
N SER A 247 4.32 -13.33 -5.69
CA SER A 247 4.91 -14.66 -5.79
C SER A 247 5.30 -15.03 -7.23
N ALA A 248 4.56 -14.57 -8.24
CA ALA A 248 4.90 -14.80 -9.63
C ALA A 248 6.15 -14.00 -10.04
N ILE A 249 6.25 -12.73 -9.63
CA ILE A 249 7.40 -11.86 -9.87
C ILE A 249 8.65 -12.45 -9.21
N THR A 250 8.61 -12.80 -7.91
CA THR A 250 9.76 -13.38 -7.21
C THR A 250 10.26 -14.65 -7.90
N ARG A 251 9.34 -15.55 -8.30
CA ARG A 251 9.69 -16.82 -8.96
C ARG A 251 10.28 -16.64 -10.36
N LEU A 252 9.79 -15.68 -11.14
CA LEU A 252 10.15 -15.53 -12.55
C LEU A 252 11.31 -14.56 -12.77
N SER A 253 11.53 -13.61 -11.88
CA SER A 253 12.67 -12.69 -11.90
C SER A 253 13.96 -13.32 -11.35
N GLY A 254 13.88 -14.51 -10.73
CA GLY A 254 15.04 -15.22 -10.18
C GLY A 254 15.60 -14.62 -8.88
N THR A 255 14.83 -13.77 -8.20
CA THR A 255 15.26 -13.04 -6.98
C THR A 255 15.01 -13.83 -5.69
N GLY A 256 15.13 -15.16 -5.74
CA GLY A 256 14.89 -16.08 -4.61
C GLY A 256 16.17 -16.55 -3.93
#